data_AF-A0A945DKY7-F1
#
_entry.id   AF-A0A945DKY7-F1
#
_cell.length_a   1.000
_cell.length_b   1.000
_cell.length_c   1.000
_cell.angle_alpha   90.00
_cell.angle_beta   90.00
_cell.angle_gamma   90.00
#
_symmetry.space_group_name_H-M   'P 1'
#
loop_
_entity.id
_entity.type
_entity.pdbx_description
1 polymer ?
#
loop_
_entity_poly.entity_id
_entity_poly.type
_entity_poly.pdbx_seq_one_letter_code
_entity_poly.pdbx_strand_id
1 'polypeptide(L)'
;MLGYEIHDLVGNVGVLCILVTYLLLQIERIEPTSLIFSGLNALGAGMVLFSLMEEFNLSAFIIESAWLTISVFGIARQFFKADVV
;
A
#
# COMPACT_ATOMS: atom_id res chain seq x y z
N MET A 1 -22.70 13.10 14.85
CA MET A 1 -21.67 14.12 15.18
C MET A 1 -20.37 13.49 14.70
N LEU A 2 -19.67 14.09 13.74
CA LEU A 2 -18.60 13.42 12.98
C LEU A 2 -17.47 12.98 13.94
N GLY A 3 -17.51 11.73 14.40
CA GLY A 3 -16.47 11.08 15.18
C GLY A 3 -15.38 10.59 14.23
N TYR A 4 -14.75 11.54 13.54
CA TYR A 4 -13.66 11.26 12.62
C TYR A 4 -12.34 11.43 13.38
N GLU A 5 -11.65 10.32 13.58
CA GLU A 5 -10.46 10.27 14.42
C GLU A 5 -9.18 10.29 13.58
N ILE A 6 -8.03 10.41 14.25
CA ILE A 6 -6.73 10.49 13.55
C ILE A 6 -6.44 9.18 12.81
N HIS A 7 -6.84 8.02 13.34
CA HIS A 7 -6.68 6.75 12.65
C HIS A 7 -7.48 6.69 11.36
N ASP A 8 -8.70 7.24 11.33
CA ASP A 8 -9.50 7.33 10.09
C ASP A 8 -8.83 8.19 9.03
N LEU A 9 -8.14 9.27 9.45
CA LEU A 9 -7.35 10.10 8.54
C LEU A 9 -6.17 9.34 7.98
N VAL A 10 -5.42 8.63 8.83
CA VAL A 10 -4.28 7.81 8.40
C VAL A 10 -4.76 6.71 7.44
N GLY A 11 -5.84 6.00 7.78
CA GLY A 11 -6.44 4.98 6.93
C GLY A 11 -6.85 5.55 5.57
N ASN A 12 -7.57 6.67 5.55
CA ASN A 12 -8.02 7.30 4.30
C ASN A 12 -6.87 7.82 3.43
N VAL A 13 -5.80 8.36 4.04
CA VAL A 13 -4.59 8.72 3.28
C VAL A 13 -3.92 7.48 2.70
N GLY A 14 -3.91 6.36 3.44
CA GLY A 14 -3.46 5.06 2.93
C GLY A 14 -4.26 4.59 1.72
N VAL A 15 -5.59 4.62 1.82
CA VAL A 15 -6.51 4.30 0.70
C VAL A 15 -6.23 5.20 -0.51
N LEU A 16 -6.10 6.51 -0.30
CA LEU A 16 -5.79 7.44 -1.39
C LEU A 16 -4.44 7.13 -2.03
N CYS A 17 -3.43 6.76 -1.24
CA CYS A 17 -2.11 6.36 -1.74
C CYS A 17 -2.19 5.13 -2.66
N ILE A 18 -2.93 4.09 -2.26
CA ILE A 18 -3.15 2.88 -3.08
C ILE A 18 -3.87 3.25 -4.38
N LEU A 19 -4.96 4.03 -4.29
CA LEU A 19 -5.74 4.43 -5.47
C LEU A 19 -4.93 5.29 -6.45
N VAL A 20 -4.13 6.23 -5.95
CA VAL A 20 -3.23 7.05 -6.78
C VAL A 20 -2.16 6.17 -7.43
N THR A 21 -1.60 5.21 -6.69
CA THR A 21 -0.62 4.26 -7.24
C THR A 21 -1.22 3.44 -8.37
N TYR A 22 -2.43 2.93 -8.16
CA TYR A 22 -3.15 2.19 -9.20
C TYR A 22 -3.53 3.08 -10.39
N LEU A 23 -3.94 4.32 -10.16
CA LEU A 23 -4.19 5.29 -11.23
C LEU A 23 -2.94 5.52 -12.06
N LEU A 24 -1.80 5.83 -11.41
CA LEU A 24 -0.51 6.04 -12.08
C LEU A 24 -0.08 4.83 -12.90
N LEU A 25 -0.32 3.62 -12.39
CA LEU A 25 -0.09 2.38 -13.14
C LEU A 25 -0.99 2.33 -14.38
N GLN A 26 -2.27 2.64 -14.23
CA GLN A 26 -3.27 2.53 -15.30
C GLN A 26 -3.10 3.57 -16.40
N ILE A 27 -2.55 4.74 -16.08
CA ILE A 27 -2.16 5.77 -17.06
C ILE A 27 -0.70 5.64 -17.52
N GLU A 28 -0.08 4.48 -17.25
CA GLU A 28 1.27 4.12 -17.71
C GLU A 28 2.37 5.10 -17.27
N ARG A 29 2.17 5.78 -16.13
CA ARG A 29 3.16 6.69 -15.53
C ARG A 29 4.17 5.97 -14.64
N ILE A 30 3.83 4.79 -14.15
CA ILE A 30 4.74 3.90 -13.41
C ILE A 30 4.61 2.47 -13.93
N GLU A 31 5.68 1.69 -13.80
CA GLU A 31 5.69 0.28 -14.19
C GLU A 31 5.34 -0.62 -13.00
N PRO A 32 4.68 -1.77 -13.22
CA PRO A 32 4.37 -2.73 -12.15
C PRO A 32 5.63 -3.36 -11.53
N THR A 33 6.77 -3.31 -12.23
CA THR A 33 8.08 -3.78 -11.75
C THR A 33 8.89 -2.71 -11.03
N SER A 34 8.40 -1.46 -10.97
CA SER A 34 9.15 -0.35 -10.39
C SER A 34 9.12 -0.38 -8.85
N LEU A 35 10.20 0.10 -8.22
CA LEU A 35 10.24 0.32 -6.77
C LEU A 35 9.18 1.32 -6.31
N ILE A 36 8.80 2.27 -7.17
CA ILE A 36 7.77 3.27 -6.85
C ILE A 36 6.42 2.57 -6.68
N PHE A 37 6.05 1.68 -7.60
CA PHE A 37 4.79 0.92 -7.51
C PHE A 37 4.71 0.10 -6.21
N SER A 38 5.74 -0.71 -5.93
CA SER A 38 5.75 -1.54 -4.72
C SER A 38 5.91 -0.69 -3.45
N GLY A 39 6.70 0.38 -3.48
CA GLY A 39 6.91 1.27 -2.33
C GLY A 39 5.65 2.01 -1.92
N LEU A 40 4.91 2.59 -2.87
CA LEU A 40 3.68 3.31 -2.58
C LEU A 40 2.56 2.37 -2.12
N ASN A 41 2.43 1.18 -2.72
CA ASN A 41 1.46 0.19 -2.24
C ASN A 41 1.80 -0.32 -0.82
N ALA A 42 3.09 -0.56 -0.52
CA ALA A 42 3.49 -0.92 0.84
C ALA A 42 3.18 0.18 1.86
N LEU A 43 3.45 1.44 1.50
CA LEU A 43 3.14 2.59 2.36
C LEU A 43 1.63 2.72 2.58
N GLY A 44 0.84 2.70 1.51
CA GLY A 44 -0.61 2.80 1.59
C GLY A 44 -1.24 1.67 2.42
N ALA A 45 -0.86 0.42 2.15
CA ALA A 45 -1.35 -0.74 2.89
C ALA A 45 -0.93 -0.69 4.37
N GLY A 46 0.30 -0.25 4.67
CA GLY A 46 0.77 -0.06 6.04
C GLY A 46 -0.06 0.98 6.81
N MET A 47 -0.46 2.08 6.17
CA MET A 47 -1.31 3.10 6.77
C MET A 47 -2.73 2.59 7.04
N VAL A 48 -3.31 1.81 6.12
CA VAL A 48 -4.62 1.19 6.36
C VAL A 48 -4.54 0.16 7.48
N LEU A 49 -3.52 -0.72 7.49
CA LEU A 49 -3.31 -1.67 8.58
C LEU A 49 -3.14 -0.98 9.93
N PHE A 50 -2.43 0.15 9.99
CA PHE A 50 -2.31 0.95 11.21
C PHE A 50 -3.69 1.46 11.69
N SER A 51 -4.52 1.97 10.79
CA SER A 51 -5.89 2.39 11.11
C SER A 51 -6.76 1.25 11.64
N LEU A 52 -6.57 0.03 11.13
CA LEU A 52 -7.34 -1.15 11.55
C LEU A 52 -6.97 -1.67 12.95
N MET A 53 -5.92 -1.14 13.57
CA MET A 53 -5.60 -1.49 14.97
C MET A 53 -6.58 -0.88 15.97
N GLU A 54 -7.19 0.26 15.61
CA GLU A 54 -8.21 0.93 16.44
C GLU A 54 -9.62 0.40 16.10
N GLU A 55 -9.95 0.33 14.80
CA GLU A 55 -11.24 -0.16 14.31
C GLU A 55 -11.06 -1.38 13.41
N PHE A 56 -11.02 -2.56 14.04
CA PHE A 56 -10.69 -3.78 13.32
C PHE A 56 -11.78 -4.23 12.34
N ASN A 57 -11.37 -4.41 11.09
CA ASN A 57 -12.15 -5.05 10.04
C ASN A 57 -11.35 -6.21 9.44
N LEU A 58 -11.82 -7.44 9.64
CA LEU A 58 -11.11 -8.64 9.19
C LEU A 58 -10.89 -8.68 7.68
N SER A 59 -11.89 -8.29 6.89
CA SER A 59 -11.79 -8.31 5.43
C SER A 59 -10.75 -7.30 4.93
N ALA A 60 -10.77 -6.08 5.47
CA ALA A 60 -9.77 -5.05 5.16
C ALA A 60 -8.37 -5.48 5.62
N PHE A 61 -8.26 -6.08 6.80
CA PHE A 61 -6.98 -6.56 7.31
C PHE A 61 -6.34 -7.62 6.39
N ILE A 62 -7.14 -8.57 5.88
CA ILE A 62 -6.65 -9.61 4.97
C ILE A 62 -6.13 -9.02 3.66
N ILE A 63 -6.91 -8.14 3.02
CA ILE A 63 -6.52 -7.57 1.72
C ILE A 63 -5.30 -6.66 1.86
N GLU A 64 -5.22 -5.84 2.91
CA GLU A 64 -4.08 -4.94 3.11
C GLU A 64 -2.82 -5.70 3.53
N SER A 65 -2.94 -6.77 4.32
CA SER A 65 -1.82 -7.67 4.62
C SER A 65 -1.28 -8.35 3.35
N ALA A 66 -2.17 -8.74 2.43
CA ALA A 66 -1.78 -9.29 1.15
C ALA A 66 -1.06 -8.23 0.28
N TRP A 67 -1.61 -7.02 0.18
CA TRP A 67 -0.98 -5.91 -0.54
C TRP A 67 0.40 -5.59 0.00
N LEU A 68 0.55 -5.50 1.32
CA LEU A 68 1.84 -5.24 1.96
C LEU A 68 2.84 -6.37 1.66
N THR A 69 2.43 -7.63 1.78
CA THR A 69 3.30 -8.80 1.51
C THR A 69 3.76 -8.85 0.05
N ILE A 70 2.84 -8.66 -0.90
CA ILE A 70 3.15 -8.62 -2.34
C ILE A 70 4.10 -7.46 -2.66
N SER A 71 3.90 -6.31 -2.01
CA SER A 71 4.75 -5.14 -2.20
C SER A 71 6.16 -5.36 -1.66
N VAL A 72 6.30 -5.94 -0.47
CA VAL A 72 7.61 -6.31 0.09
C VAL A 72 8.34 -7.31 -0.81
N PHE A 73 7.62 -8.29 -1.35
CA PHE A 73 8.18 -9.22 -2.34
C PHE A 73 8.67 -8.50 -3.60
N GLY A 74 7.88 -7.56 -4.14
CA GLY A 74 8.25 -6.75 -5.31
C GLY A 74 9.53 -5.93 -5.07
N ILE A 75 9.64 -5.30 -3.91
CA ILE A 75 10.83 -4.55 -3.48
C ILE A 75 12.05 -5.49 -3.38
N ALA A 76 11.91 -6.59 -2.64
CA ALA A 76 13.00 -7.56 -2.43
C ALA A 76 13.50 -8.12 -3.78
N ARG A 77 12.58 -8.52 -4.67
CA ARG A 77 12.91 -9.00 -6.01
C ARG A 77 13.72 -7.99 -6.81
N GLN A 78 13.44 -6.69 -6.70
CA GLN A 78 14.17 -5.67 -7.42
C GLN A 78 15.61 -5.51 -6.90
N PHE A 79 15.80 -5.55 -5.57
CA PHE A 79 17.14 -5.54 -4.99
C PHE A 79 17.95 -6.77 -5.42
N PHE A 80 17.39 -7.97 -5.34
CA PHE A 80 18.10 -9.18 -5.77
C PHE A 80 18.35 -9.26 -7.29
N LYS A 81 17.51 -8.60 -8.11
CA LYS A 81 17.73 -8.53 -9.56
C LYS A 81 18.80 -7.51 -9.94
N ALA A 82 18.97 -6.46 -9.15
CA ALA A 82 20.02 -5.47 -9.34
C ALA A 82 21.43 -6.04 -9.09
N ASP A 83 21.54 -7.08 -8.26
CA ASP A 83 22.83 -7.72 -7.94
C ASP A 83 23.33 -8.70 -9.03
N VAL A 84 22.51 -9.02 -10.04
CA VAL A 84 22.79 -10.08 -11.04
C VAL A 84 23.09 -9.50 -12.43
N VAL A 85 23.12 -8.18 -12.60
CA VAL A 85 23.46 -7.47 -13.85
C VAL A 85 24.76 -6.71 -13.67
#